data_AF-A0A7S0JEG9-F1
#
_entry.id   AF-A0A7S0JEG9-F1
#
_cell.length_a   1.000
_cell.length_b   1.000
_cell.length_c   1.000
_cell.angle_alpha   90.00
_cell.angle_beta   90.00
_cell.angle_gamma   90.00
#
_symmetry.space_group_name_H-M   'P 1'
#
loop_
_entity.id
_entity.type
_entity.pdbx_description
1 polymer ?
#
loop_
_entity_poly.entity_id
_entity_poly.type
_entity_poly.pdbx_seq_one_letter_code
_entity_poly.pdbx_strand_id
1 'polypeptide(L)'
;MAVKTSSVAFVWDVSNVSAPRLLFVHHLSPASRTKSPPVAYADGSIGDIGVESVVLLDAQASPTGAAAVIFAGAQSGSLSLYEFVLPDGSRCVPPPPPTPPPSPP
;
A
#
# COMPACT_ATOMS: atom_id res chain seq x y z
N MET A 1 22.32 -7.83 -17.41
CA MET A 1 21.80 -6.67 -16.63
C MET A 1 20.37 -7.01 -16.26
N ALA A 2 20.09 -7.37 -15.00
CA ALA A 2 18.71 -7.57 -14.53
C ALA A 2 18.24 -6.26 -13.88
N VAL A 3 17.04 -5.81 -14.26
CA VAL A 3 16.39 -4.63 -13.69
C VAL A 3 16.26 -4.83 -12.18
N LYS A 4 16.77 -3.88 -11.40
CA LYS A 4 16.65 -3.84 -9.93
C LYS A 4 15.17 -3.65 -9.57
N THR A 5 14.45 -4.73 -9.36
CA THR A 5 13.12 -4.69 -8.76
C THR A 5 13.26 -4.75 -7.24
N SER A 6 12.58 -3.85 -6.51
CA SER A 6 12.61 -3.76 -5.04
C SER A 6 11.27 -4.21 -4.44
N SER A 7 11.30 -5.10 -3.45
CA SER A 7 10.11 -5.50 -2.66
C SER A 7 9.87 -4.56 -1.46
N VAL A 8 10.14 -3.26 -1.67
CA VAL A 8 10.06 -2.22 -0.65
C VAL A 8 9.28 -1.05 -1.23
N ALA A 9 8.30 -0.56 -0.49
CA ALA A 9 7.54 0.64 -0.82
C ALA A 9 8.02 1.82 0.03
N PHE A 10 8.27 2.96 -0.60
CA PHE A 10 8.58 4.20 0.08
C PHE A 10 7.36 5.11 0.00
N VAL A 11 6.82 5.50 1.15
CA VAL A 11 5.66 6.40 1.21
C VAL A 11 6.13 7.79 1.60
N TRP A 12 5.85 8.76 0.74
CA TRP A 12 6.25 10.15 0.91
C TRP A 12 5.02 11.04 1.05
N ASP A 13 5.11 11.98 1.99
CA ASP A 13 4.24 13.15 2.05
C ASP A 13 4.84 14.24 1.16
N VAL A 14 4.13 14.53 0.08
CA VAL A 14 4.49 15.54 -0.93
C VAL A 14 3.55 16.74 -0.90
N SER A 15 2.82 16.95 0.20
CA SER A 15 1.91 18.10 0.36
C SER A 15 2.64 19.45 0.20
N ASN A 16 3.94 19.48 0.51
CA ASN A 16 4.86 20.54 0.11
C ASN A 16 5.95 19.97 -0.80
N VAL A 17 5.87 20.28 -2.10
CA VAL A 17 6.83 19.80 -3.11
C VAL A 17 8.27 20.26 -2.89
N SER A 18 8.48 21.35 -2.15
CA SER A 18 9.83 21.87 -1.83
C SER A 18 10.43 21.21 -0.58
N ALA A 19 9.63 20.47 0.19
CA ALA A 19 10.04 19.81 1.43
C ALA A 19 9.34 18.45 1.58
N PRO A 20 9.60 17.48 0.69
CA PRO A 20 9.00 16.15 0.77
C PRO A 20 9.49 15.43 2.03
N ARG A 21 8.57 14.73 2.71
CA ARG A 21 8.89 13.97 3.92
C ARG A 21 8.64 12.49 3.71
N LEU A 22 9.67 11.66 3.89
CA LEU A 22 9.49 10.22 3.96
C LEU A 22 8.69 9.88 5.21
N LEU A 23 7.50 9.29 5.04
CA LEU A 23 6.64 8.88 6.14
C LEU A 23 7.07 7.52 6.68
N PHE A 24 7.19 6.53 5.81
CA PHE A 24 7.63 5.19 6.20
C PHE A 24 8.15 4.37 5.02
N VAL A 25 8.93 3.35 5.36
CA VAL A 25 9.41 2.31 4.46
C VAL A 25 8.65 1.04 4.79
N HIS A 26 7.96 0.48 3.81
CA HIS A 26 7.19 -0.74 3.98
C HIS A 26 7.81 -1.91 3.22
N HIS A 27 7.98 -3.03 3.92
CA HIS A 27 8.54 -4.26 3.38
C HIS A 27 7.42 -5.17 2.89
N LEU A 28 7.35 -5.41 1.58
CA LEU A 28 6.27 -6.16 0.95
C LEU A 28 6.40 -7.69 1.14
N SER A 29 7.52 -8.13 1.71
CA SER A 29 7.72 -9.51 2.16
C SER A 29 8.62 -9.55 3.40
N PRO A 30 8.53 -10.59 4.27
CA PRO A 30 9.45 -10.77 5.38
C PRO A 30 10.92 -10.80 4.94
N ALA A 31 11.21 -11.43 3.80
CA ALA A 31 12.56 -11.55 3.25
C ALA A 31 13.18 -10.18 2.87
N SER A 32 12.35 -9.25 2.38
CA SER A 32 12.81 -7.92 1.97
C SER A 32 13.40 -7.06 3.11
N ARG A 33 13.23 -7.47 4.37
CA ARG A 33 13.81 -6.78 5.54
C ARG A 33 15.31 -6.97 5.67
N THR A 34 15.83 -8.11 5.24
CA THR A 34 17.23 -8.51 5.47
C THR A 34 17.94 -8.96 4.21
N LYS A 35 17.21 -9.17 3.11
CA LYS A 35 17.76 -9.68 1.85
C LYS A 35 17.40 -8.78 0.70
N SER A 36 18.35 -8.61 -0.21
CA SER A 36 18.05 -8.04 -1.52
C SER A 36 17.17 -9.02 -2.32
N PRO A 37 16.29 -8.54 -3.21
CA PRO A 37 15.37 -9.41 -3.93
C PRO A 37 16.04 -10.56 -4.72
N PRO A 38 17.22 -10.38 -5.38
CA PRO A 38 17.91 -11.51 -6.01
C PRO A 38 18.36 -12.59 -5.02
N VAL A 39 18.80 -12.20 -3.82
CA VAL A 39 19.23 -13.15 -2.77
C VAL A 39 18.02 -13.92 -2.23
N ALA A 40 16.93 -13.21 -1.94
CA ALA A 40 15.69 -13.81 -1.45
C ALA A 40 14.99 -14.71 -2.48
N TYR A 41 15.17 -14.45 -3.78
CA TYR A 41 14.65 -15.32 -4.82
C TYR A 41 15.51 -16.59 -4.95
N ALA A 42 16.83 -16.43 -4.95
CA ALA A 42 17.76 -17.56 -5.07
C ALA A 42 17.67 -18.55 -3.90
N ASP A 43 17.29 -18.10 -2.72
CA ASP A 43 17.08 -18.95 -1.54
C ASP A 43 15.63 -19.48 -1.39
N GLY A 44 14.74 -19.14 -2.33
CA GLY A 44 13.35 -19.57 -2.33
C GLY A 44 12.47 -18.92 -1.26
N SER A 45 12.94 -17.86 -0.58
CA SER A 45 12.14 -17.14 0.44
C SER A 45 11.13 -16.15 -0.14
N ILE A 46 11.24 -15.82 -1.43
CA ILE A 46 10.19 -15.15 -2.21
C ILE A 46 9.95 -15.91 -3.51
N GLY A 47 8.69 -15.97 -3.94
CA GLY A 47 8.32 -16.61 -5.21
C GLY A 47 8.62 -15.76 -6.45
N ASP A 48 8.87 -14.45 -6.29
CA ASP A 48 9.02 -13.51 -7.41
C ASP A 48 9.70 -12.20 -6.99
N ILE A 49 10.12 -11.41 -7.98
CA ILE A 49 10.90 -10.18 -7.85
C ILE A 49 10.19 -9.00 -8.52
N GLY A 50 9.40 -8.25 -7.75
CA GLY A 50 9.04 -6.87 -8.10
C GLY A 50 7.57 -6.53 -8.06
N VAL A 51 7.28 -5.31 -7.62
CA VAL A 51 5.98 -4.67 -7.84
C VAL A 51 5.97 -4.13 -9.25
N GLU A 52 4.94 -4.48 -10.01
CA GLU A 52 4.77 -4.01 -11.40
C GLU A 52 3.58 -3.07 -11.54
N SER A 53 2.63 -3.11 -10.60
CA SER A 53 1.53 -2.16 -10.52
C SER A 53 1.21 -1.76 -9.08
N VAL A 54 0.85 -0.49 -8.91
CA VAL A 54 0.39 0.09 -7.65
C VAL A 54 -0.93 0.81 -7.91
N VAL A 55 -1.96 0.47 -7.14
CA VAL A 55 -3.29 1.09 -7.26
C VAL A 55 -3.70 1.64 -5.90
N LEU A 56 -4.05 2.92 -5.84
CA LEU A 56 -4.70 3.52 -4.68
C LEU A 56 -6.21 3.32 -4.81
N LEU A 57 -6.83 2.83 -3.75
CA LEU A 57 -8.27 2.62 -3.64
C LEU A 57 -8.84 3.62 -2.64
N ASP A 58 -9.90 4.31 -3.06
CA ASP A 58 -10.78 4.93 -2.10
C ASP A 58 -11.50 3.86 -1.26
N ALA A 59 -12.13 4.29 -0.19
CA ALA A 59 -12.83 3.38 0.71
C ALA A 59 -14.04 2.68 0.09
N GLN A 60 -14.67 3.25 -0.96
CA GLN A 60 -15.83 2.66 -1.62
C GLN A 60 -15.44 1.55 -2.61
N ALA A 61 -14.30 1.71 -3.27
CA ALA A 61 -13.71 0.75 -4.19
C ALA A 61 -12.87 -0.32 -3.48
N SER A 62 -12.54 -0.11 -2.21
CA SER A 62 -11.78 -1.05 -1.40
C SER A 62 -12.65 -2.21 -0.88
N PRO A 63 -12.21 -3.47 -1.01
CA PRO A 63 -12.97 -4.63 -0.51
C PRO A 63 -13.11 -4.64 1.01
N THR A 64 -12.34 -3.81 1.71
CA THR A 64 -12.37 -3.72 3.16
C THR A 64 -13.25 -2.56 3.66
N GLY A 65 -13.69 -1.66 2.77
CA GLY A 65 -14.43 -0.45 3.14
C GLY A 65 -13.58 0.69 3.69
N ALA A 66 -12.24 0.57 3.65
CA ALA A 66 -11.29 1.62 4.04
C ALA A 66 -10.33 1.92 2.89
N ALA A 67 -9.86 3.18 2.79
CA ALA A 67 -8.88 3.55 1.78
C ALA A 67 -7.64 2.65 1.88
N ALA A 68 -7.16 2.18 0.75
CA ALA A 68 -6.12 1.16 0.69
C ALA A 68 -5.18 1.36 -0.51
N VAL A 69 -4.08 0.62 -0.50
CA VAL A 69 -3.18 0.47 -1.64
C VAL A 69 -3.02 -1.00 -1.98
N ILE A 70 -3.12 -1.31 -3.27
CA ILE A 70 -2.80 -2.63 -3.81
C ILE A 70 -1.43 -2.56 -4.47
N PHE A 71 -0.58 -3.52 -4.13
CA PHE A 71 0.62 -3.85 -4.88
C PHE A 71 0.37 -5.17 -5.63
N ALA A 72 0.53 -5.14 -6.95
CA ALA A 72 0.45 -6.33 -7.78
C ALA A 72 1.81 -6.63 -8.43
N GLY A 73 2.23 -7.89 -8.33
CA GLY A 73 3.29 -8.45 -9.15
C GLY A 73 2.65 -9.30 -10.24
N ALA A 74 2.75 -8.88 -11.50
CA ALA A 74 2.16 -9.61 -12.62
C ALA A 74 2.99 -10.86 -12.97
N GLN A 75 4.30 -10.82 -12.76
CA GLN A 75 5.16 -12.02 -12.85
C GLN A 75 4.82 -13.03 -11.74
N SER A 76 4.55 -12.53 -10.53
CA SER A 76 4.33 -13.36 -9.34
C SER A 76 2.92 -13.90 -9.20
N GLY A 77 1.97 -13.27 -9.89
CA GLY A 77 0.54 -13.44 -9.63
C GLY A 77 0.12 -13.01 -8.22
N SER A 78 0.98 -12.32 -7.47
CA SER A 78 0.72 -11.94 -6.09
C SER A 78 0.02 -10.59 -6.02
N LEU A 79 -0.98 -10.51 -5.15
CA LEU A 79 -1.67 -9.27 -4.81
C LEU A 79 -1.57 -9.05 -3.31
N SER A 80 -1.10 -7.87 -2.91
CA SER A 80 -1.04 -7.44 -1.51
C SER A 80 -1.85 -6.18 -1.32
N LEU A 81 -2.76 -6.19 -0.36
CA LEU A 81 -3.61 -5.05 -0.01
C LEU A 81 -3.21 -4.52 1.37
N TYR A 82 -2.99 -3.21 1.45
CA TYR A 82 -2.65 -2.51 2.68
C TYR A 82 -3.62 -1.37 2.93
N GLU A 83 -4.16 -1.30 4.15
CA GLU A 83 -5.06 -0.22 4.54
C GLU A 83 -4.30 1.01 5.01
N PHE A 84 -4.84 2.19 4.70
CA PHE A 84 -4.42 3.42 5.35
C PHE A 84 -5.12 3.52 6.70
N VAL A 85 -4.30 3.61 7.75
CA VAL A 85 -4.74 3.91 9.11
C VAL A 85 -4.37 5.35 9.46
N LEU A 86 -5.25 6.01 10.19
CA LEU A 86 -5.00 7.31 10.79
C LEU A 86 -4.01 7.16 11.96
N PRO A 87 -3.40 8.27 12.44
CA PRO A 87 -2.45 8.22 13.56
C PRO A 87 -3.03 7.63 14.86
N ASP A 88 -4.34 7.66 15.03
CA ASP A 88 -5.07 7.06 16.16
C ASP A 88 -5.38 5.56 15.97
N GLY A 89 -4.93 4.96 14.87
CA GLY A 89 -5.17 3.57 14.51
C GLY A 89 -6.54 3.29 13.89
N SER A 90 -7.40 4.31 13.75
CA SER A 90 -8.68 4.16 13.07
C SER A 90 -8.50 4.02 11.55
N ARG A 91 -9.47 3.37 10.90
CA ARG A 91 -9.43 3.11 9.46
C ARG A 91 -9.78 4.40 8.72
N CYS A 92 -9.08 4.68 7.62
CA CYS A 92 -9.38 5.83 6.78
C CYS A 92 -10.65 5.57 5.96
N VAL A 93 -11.81 5.87 6.55
CA VAL A 93 -13.15 5.73 5.94
C VAL A 93 -13.75 7.09 5.63
N PRO A 94 -14.67 7.21 4.66
CA PRO A 94 -15.35 8.46 4.37
C PRO A 94 -16.19 8.85 5.59
N PRO A 95 -16.36 10.16 5.85
CA PRO A 95 -17.29 10.58 6.88
C PRO A 95 -18.69 10.04 6.60
N PRO A 96 -19.47 9.69 7.65
CA PRO A 96 -20.85 9.26 7.46
C PRO A 96 -21.62 10.38 6.71
N PRO A 97 -22.56 10.01 5.84
CA PRO A 97 -23.39 10.99 5.16
C PRO A 97 -24.13 11.86 6.20
N PRO A 98 -24.37 13.16 5.89
CA PRO A 98 -25.10 14.03 6.81
C PRO A 98 -26.48 13.44 7.13
N THR A 99 -26.87 13.48 8.39
CA THR A 99 -28.22 13.09 8.81
C THR A 99 -29.25 13.96 8.08
N PRO A 100 -30.26 13.37 7.43
CA PRO A 100 -31.33 14.16 6.81
C PRO A 100 -32.05 14.99 7.89
N PRO A 101 -32.54 16.20 7.53
CA PRO A 101 -33.32 17.01 8.46
C PRO A 101 -34.57 16.23 8.93
N PRO A 102 -35.07 16.46 10.15
CA PRO A 102 -36.27 15.80 10.65
C PRO A 102 -37.46 16.10 9.71
N SER A 103 -38.25 15.06 9.43
CA SER A 103 -39.48 15.19 8.64
C SER A 103 -40.42 16.20 9.30
N PRO A 104 -41.07 17.10 8.54
CA PRO A 104 -42.16 17.92 9.08
C PRO A 104 -43.30 17.03 9.62
N PRO A 105 -44.04 17.48 10.65
CA PRO A 105 -45.22 16.78 11.15
C PRO A 105 -46.35 16.68 10.12
#